data_AF-A0A2G9TUD1-F1
#
_entry.id   AF-A0A2G9TUD1-F1
#
_cell.length_a   1.000
_cell.length_b   1.000
_cell.length_c   1.000
_cell.angle_alpha   90.00
_cell.angle_beta   90.00
_cell.angle_gamma   90.00
#
_symmetry.space_group_name_H-M   'P 1'
#
loop_
_entity.id
_entity.type
_entity.pdbx_description
1 polymer ?
#
loop_
_entity_poly.entity_id
_entity_poly.type
_entity_poly.pdbx_seq_one_letter_code
_entity_poly.pdbx_strand_id
1 'polypeptide(L)'
;RDFQDWDCDLEQKAAQQIAQCTVPLPIDPSLAQNIARWLYYANSEEDKVLRQVPWSWVTPSLRFMKGTALDRFANQWAEPLANIANWKNRKVGCAYKICPALKNMVVSCVYGSQKLSPNEVIWEQGSTCECNSYPDSFCCDSLCDTHGAASLRHQCC
;
A
#
# COMPACT_ATOMS: atom_id res chain seq x y z
N ARG A 1 4.35 -1.01 14.41
CA ARG A 1 3.44 -1.47 13.33
C ARG A 1 2.27 -0.52 13.38
N ASP A 2 2.24 0.46 12.47
CA ASP A 2 1.49 1.68 12.72
C ASP A 2 0.34 1.83 11.73
N PHE A 3 -0.75 2.41 12.19
CA PHE A 3 -1.91 2.69 11.36
C PHE A 3 -1.53 3.67 10.24
N GLN A 4 -1.98 3.36 9.02
CA GLN A 4 -1.81 4.20 7.83
C GLN A 4 -3.08 5.02 7.58
N ASP A 5 -2.90 6.33 7.44
CA ASP A 5 -3.96 7.25 7.06
C ASP A 5 -4.06 7.45 5.55
N TRP A 6 -5.25 7.82 5.10
CA TRP A 6 -5.44 8.31 3.75
C TRP A 6 -4.75 9.66 3.55
N ASP A 7 -4.18 9.85 2.36
CA ASP A 7 -3.59 11.10 1.91
C ASP A 7 -4.08 11.43 0.50
N CYS A 8 -4.82 12.53 0.38
CA CYS A 8 -5.44 12.95 -0.88
C CYS A 8 -4.41 13.34 -1.95
N ASP A 9 -3.23 13.85 -1.57
CA ASP A 9 -2.17 14.20 -2.51
C ASP A 9 -1.53 12.94 -3.09
N LEU A 10 -1.38 11.90 -2.27
CA LEU A 10 -0.93 10.58 -2.75
C LEU A 10 -1.98 9.91 -3.64
N GLU A 11 -3.26 10.03 -3.32
CA GLU A 11 -4.36 9.57 -4.18
C GLU A 11 -4.33 10.27 -5.53
N GLN A 12 -4.13 11.59 -5.55
CA GLN A 12 -4.03 12.35 -6.78
C GLN A 12 -2.86 11.88 -7.65
N LYS A 13 -1.68 11.62 -7.05
CA LYS A 13 -0.53 11.02 -7.75
C LYS A 13 -0.89 9.66 -8.32
N ALA A 14 -1.52 8.79 -7.53
CA ALA A 14 -1.96 7.47 -7.97
C ALA A 14 -2.93 7.56 -9.17
N ALA A 15 -3.88 8.50 -9.13
CA ALA A 15 -4.85 8.73 -10.19
C ALA A 15 -4.19 9.22 -11.48
N GLN A 16 -3.23 10.14 -11.40
CA GLN A 16 -2.50 10.67 -12.55
C GLN A 16 -1.76 9.57 -13.32
N GLN A 17 -1.14 8.63 -12.61
CA GLN A 17 -0.37 7.53 -13.22
C GLN A 17 -1.24 6.56 -14.04
N ILE A 18 -2.54 6.44 -13.70
CA ILE A 18 -3.47 5.51 -14.36
C ILE A 18 -4.47 6.21 -15.29
N ALA A 19 -4.51 7.55 -15.26
CA ALA A 19 -5.51 8.36 -15.96
C ALA A 19 -5.59 8.09 -17.47
N GLN A 20 -4.47 7.81 -18.12
CA GLN A 20 -4.44 7.69 -19.59
C GLN A 20 -4.77 6.29 -20.12
N CYS A 21 -4.81 5.26 -19.26
CA CYS A 21 -5.01 3.87 -19.70
C CYS A 21 -4.08 3.44 -20.85
N THR A 22 -2.85 3.95 -20.90
CA THR A 22 -1.88 3.63 -21.94
C THR A 22 -1.05 2.39 -21.59
N VAL A 23 -0.41 1.83 -22.62
CA VAL A 23 0.62 0.80 -22.48
C VAL A 23 1.91 1.34 -23.10
N PRO A 24 2.97 1.65 -22.31
CA PRO A 24 3.03 1.58 -20.86
C PRO A 24 2.21 2.70 -20.16
N LEU A 25 1.93 2.51 -18.87
CA LEU A 25 1.41 3.59 -18.03
C LEU A 25 2.54 4.59 -17.72
N PRO A 26 2.24 5.89 -17.54
CA PRO A 26 3.22 6.91 -17.15
C PRO A 26 3.56 6.78 -15.66
N ILE A 27 4.32 5.73 -15.31
CA ILE A 27 4.69 5.44 -13.93
C ILE A 27 5.84 6.33 -13.49
N ASP A 28 5.72 6.97 -12.32
CA ASP A 28 6.84 7.63 -11.66
C ASP A 28 7.64 6.59 -10.85
N PRO A 29 8.85 6.21 -11.30
CA PRO A 29 9.63 5.17 -10.64
C PRO A 29 10.26 5.62 -9.32
N SER A 30 10.19 6.91 -8.98
CA SER A 30 10.76 7.48 -7.74
C SER A 30 9.87 7.27 -6.51
N LEU A 31 8.57 6.99 -6.73
CA LEU A 31 7.61 6.80 -5.67
C LEU A 31 7.66 5.37 -5.11
N ALA A 32 7.37 5.21 -3.81
CA ALA A 32 6.97 3.92 -3.27
C ALA A 32 5.52 3.66 -3.69
N GLN A 33 5.27 2.58 -4.44
CA GLN A 33 3.97 2.35 -5.05
C GLN A 33 3.71 0.89 -5.40
N ASN A 34 2.42 0.54 -5.46
CA ASN A 34 1.95 -0.73 -5.96
C ASN A 34 0.95 -0.50 -7.10
N ILE A 35 1.09 -1.25 -8.20
CA ILE A 35 0.16 -1.18 -9.33
C ILE A 35 -0.30 -2.59 -9.67
N ALA A 36 -1.59 -2.76 -9.83
CA ALA A 36 -2.20 -3.99 -10.30
C ALA A 36 -3.01 -3.73 -11.57
N ARG A 37 -2.97 -4.69 -12.49
CA ARG A 37 -3.90 -4.78 -13.62
C ARG A 37 -4.73 -6.03 -13.45
N TRP A 38 -6.03 -5.87 -13.37
CA TRP A 38 -6.97 -6.96 -13.16
C TRP A 38 -7.87 -7.09 -14.37
N LEU A 39 -8.07 -8.30 -14.90
CA LEU A 39 -8.99 -8.51 -16.00
C LEU A 39 -10.40 -8.12 -15.57
N TYR A 40 -11.05 -7.28 -16.37
CA TYR A 40 -12.35 -6.71 -16.05
C TYR A 40 -13.32 -6.95 -17.19
N TYR A 41 -14.37 -7.71 -16.91
CA TYR A 41 -15.39 -8.16 -17.85
C TYR A 41 -16.72 -7.46 -17.60
N ALA A 42 -17.64 -7.53 -18.56
CA ALA A 42 -18.96 -6.89 -18.46
C ALA A 42 -19.78 -7.32 -17.22
N ASN A 43 -19.55 -8.54 -16.72
CA ASN A 43 -20.20 -9.08 -15.53
C ASN A 43 -19.32 -8.97 -14.26
N SER A 44 -18.20 -8.25 -14.31
CA SER A 44 -17.37 -8.02 -13.14
C SER A 44 -18.04 -7.01 -12.22
N GLU A 45 -18.08 -7.31 -10.92
CA GLU A 45 -18.56 -6.37 -9.90
C GLU A 45 -17.38 -5.55 -9.37
N GLU A 46 -17.45 -4.24 -9.53
CA GLU A 46 -16.38 -3.30 -9.17
C GLU A 46 -15.86 -3.50 -7.73
N ASP A 47 -16.76 -3.49 -6.75
CA ASP A 47 -16.41 -3.67 -5.33
C ASP A 47 -15.73 -5.01 -5.05
N LYS A 48 -16.15 -6.09 -5.72
CA LYS A 48 -15.53 -7.40 -5.56
C LYS A 48 -14.10 -7.39 -6.10
N VAL A 49 -13.88 -6.77 -7.26
CA VAL A 49 -12.55 -6.64 -7.85
C VAL A 49 -11.66 -5.79 -6.95
N LEU A 50 -12.12 -4.62 -6.50
CA LEU A 50 -11.35 -3.73 -5.64
C LEU A 50 -10.95 -4.38 -4.31
N ARG A 51 -11.80 -5.23 -3.72
CA ARG A 51 -11.46 -6.00 -2.52
C ARG A 51 -10.44 -7.11 -2.76
N GLN A 52 -10.36 -7.64 -3.97
CA GLN A 52 -9.43 -8.72 -4.33
C GLN A 52 -8.04 -8.19 -4.72
N VAL A 53 -7.97 -7.02 -5.35
CA VAL A 53 -6.72 -6.49 -5.89
C VAL A 53 -5.59 -6.37 -4.85
N PRO A 54 -5.80 -5.83 -3.64
CA PRO A 54 -4.74 -5.76 -2.63
C PRO A 54 -4.14 -7.13 -2.27
N TRP A 55 -4.94 -8.20 -2.28
CA TRP A 55 -4.46 -9.56 -2.02
C TRP A 55 -3.53 -10.08 -3.13
N SER A 56 -3.69 -9.58 -4.36
CA SER A 56 -2.77 -9.89 -5.46
C SER A 56 -1.34 -9.36 -5.21
N TRP A 57 -1.17 -8.36 -4.35
CA TRP A 57 0.14 -7.88 -3.91
C TRP A 57 0.71 -8.75 -2.78
N VAL A 58 -0.14 -9.13 -1.82
CA VAL A 58 0.27 -9.87 -0.62
C VAL A 58 0.65 -11.32 -0.95
N THR A 59 -0.22 -12.05 -1.64
CA THR A 59 -0.06 -13.51 -1.81
C THR A 59 1.22 -13.91 -2.55
N PRO A 60 1.60 -13.28 -3.68
CA PRO A 60 2.86 -13.59 -4.35
C PRO A 60 4.08 -13.17 -3.53
N SER A 61 4.04 -11.98 -2.90
CA SER A 61 5.13 -11.47 -2.07
C SER A 61 5.49 -12.44 -0.94
N LEU A 62 4.49 -13.00 -0.25
CA LEU A 62 4.71 -14.00 0.79
C LEU A 62 5.49 -15.23 0.30
N ARG A 63 5.25 -15.66 -0.95
CA ARG A 63 6.01 -16.78 -1.54
C ARG A 63 7.47 -16.42 -1.76
N PHE A 64 7.75 -15.19 -2.20
CA PHE A 64 9.10 -14.69 -2.44
C PHE A 64 9.91 -14.41 -1.17
N MET A 65 9.23 -14.19 -0.05
CA MET A 65 9.86 -14.03 1.27
C MET A 65 10.11 -15.36 1.98
N LYS A 66 9.58 -16.49 1.48
CA LYS A 66 9.81 -17.79 2.11
C LYS A 66 11.31 -18.13 2.10
N GLY A 67 11.88 -18.33 3.29
CA GLY A 67 13.30 -18.63 3.46
C GLY A 67 14.21 -17.40 3.52
N THR A 68 13.67 -16.18 3.52
CA THR A 68 14.43 -14.94 3.81
C THR A 68 14.21 -14.50 5.25
N ALA A 69 14.97 -13.50 5.70
CA ALA A 69 14.59 -12.71 6.86
C ALA A 69 13.29 -11.96 6.53
N LEU A 70 12.18 -12.32 7.18
CA LEU A 70 10.85 -11.80 6.82
C LEU A 70 10.70 -10.32 7.16
N ASP A 71 11.39 -9.83 8.17
CA ASP A 71 11.42 -8.43 8.59
C ASP A 71 12.21 -7.51 7.65
N ARG A 72 12.82 -8.04 6.58
CA ARG A 72 13.73 -7.29 5.71
C ARG A 72 13.34 -7.34 4.24
N PHE A 73 13.62 -6.27 3.53
CA PHE A 73 13.46 -6.18 2.09
C PHE A 73 14.62 -6.90 1.36
N ALA A 74 14.65 -8.22 1.50
CA ALA A 74 15.69 -9.08 0.93
C ALA A 74 15.41 -9.50 -0.52
N ASN A 75 14.17 -9.34 -0.99
CA ASN A 75 13.74 -9.78 -2.31
C ASN A 75 12.86 -8.72 -2.98
N GLN A 76 13.29 -8.19 -4.11
CA GLN A 76 12.55 -7.18 -4.88
C GLN A 76 11.14 -7.64 -5.29
N TRP A 77 10.93 -8.94 -5.48
CA TRP A 77 9.61 -9.49 -5.83
C TRP A 77 8.60 -9.45 -4.68
N ALA A 78 9.06 -9.13 -3.47
CA ALA A 78 8.22 -8.87 -2.29
C ALA A 78 7.94 -7.37 -2.06
N GLU A 79 8.41 -6.48 -2.95
CA GLU A 79 8.19 -5.03 -2.87
C GLU A 79 6.73 -4.67 -2.61
N PRO A 80 5.72 -5.32 -3.22
CA PRO A 80 4.34 -4.95 -2.96
C PRO A 80 3.90 -5.12 -1.50
N LEU A 81 4.27 -6.24 -0.86
CA LEU A 81 4.02 -6.42 0.57
C LEU A 81 4.92 -5.54 1.42
N ALA A 82 6.17 -5.33 1.00
CA ALA A 82 7.11 -4.50 1.73
C ALA A 82 6.63 -3.04 1.81
N ASN A 83 6.08 -2.48 0.74
CA ASN A 83 5.47 -1.16 0.73
C ASN A 83 4.26 -1.08 1.68
N ILE A 84 3.38 -2.09 1.66
CA ILE A 84 2.18 -2.15 2.54
C ILE A 84 2.59 -2.22 4.01
N ALA A 85 3.60 -3.03 4.33
CA ALA A 85 3.99 -3.33 5.70
C ALA A 85 5.10 -2.44 6.26
N ASN A 86 5.59 -1.46 5.48
CA ASN A 86 6.68 -0.57 5.88
C ASN A 86 6.29 0.24 7.12
N TRP A 87 6.86 -0.11 8.27
CA TRP A 87 6.52 0.50 9.55
C TRP A 87 6.83 2.00 9.63
N LYS A 88 7.77 2.49 8.80
CA LYS A 88 8.09 3.93 8.70
C LYS A 88 7.05 4.71 7.89
N ASN A 89 6.18 4.03 7.15
CA ASN A 89 5.13 4.66 6.36
C ASN A 89 3.81 4.71 7.16
N ARG A 90 3.22 5.89 7.25
CA ARG A 90 1.89 6.10 7.88
C ARG A 90 0.87 6.75 6.95
N LYS A 91 1.17 6.85 5.64
CA LYS A 91 0.32 7.52 4.65
C LYS A 91 0.20 6.68 3.38
N VAL A 92 -1.02 6.59 2.85
CA VAL A 92 -1.30 5.91 1.58
C VAL A 92 -2.40 6.66 0.84
N GLY A 93 -2.29 6.70 -0.49
CA GLY A 93 -3.38 7.14 -1.35
C GLY A 93 -3.47 6.21 -2.56
N CYS A 94 -4.69 5.75 -2.86
CA CYS A 94 -4.94 4.81 -3.94
C CYS A 94 -6.00 5.33 -4.90
N ALA A 95 -5.86 4.97 -6.17
CA ALA A 95 -6.83 5.26 -7.20
C ALA A 95 -7.06 4.03 -8.08
N TYR A 96 -8.21 3.97 -8.73
CA TYR A 96 -8.49 2.96 -9.74
C TYR A 96 -9.08 3.56 -11.00
N LYS A 97 -8.93 2.85 -12.12
CA LYS A 97 -9.57 3.20 -13.39
C LYS A 97 -9.87 1.95 -14.20
N ILE A 98 -11.11 1.83 -14.68
CA ILE A 98 -11.48 0.83 -15.68
C ILE A 98 -10.96 1.32 -17.03
N CYS A 99 -10.22 0.47 -17.73
CA CYS A 99 -9.65 0.72 -19.05
C CYS A 99 -10.28 -0.25 -20.08
N PRO A 100 -11.44 0.09 -20.68
CA PRO A 100 -12.20 -0.84 -21.52
C PRO A 100 -11.44 -1.33 -22.75
N ALA A 101 -10.66 -0.46 -23.39
CA ALA A 101 -9.82 -0.81 -24.52
C ALA A 101 -8.78 -1.89 -24.19
N LEU A 102 -8.37 -1.98 -22.92
CA LEU A 102 -7.43 -2.97 -22.41
C LEU A 102 -8.12 -4.13 -21.68
N LYS A 103 -9.45 -4.13 -21.60
CA LYS A 103 -10.27 -5.12 -20.86
C LYS A 103 -9.78 -5.36 -19.43
N ASN A 104 -9.32 -4.30 -18.76
CA ASN A 104 -8.80 -4.38 -17.41
C ASN A 104 -9.24 -3.20 -16.54
N MET A 105 -9.14 -3.42 -15.23
CA MET A 105 -9.15 -2.41 -14.20
C MET A 105 -7.71 -2.25 -13.72
N VAL A 106 -7.26 -1.00 -13.65
CA VAL A 106 -5.95 -0.66 -13.10
C VAL A 106 -6.15 -0.04 -11.73
N VAL A 107 -5.42 -0.52 -10.74
CA VAL A 107 -5.37 0.05 -9.39
C VAL A 107 -3.95 0.46 -9.10
N SER A 108 -3.77 1.67 -8.58
CA SER A 108 -2.50 2.23 -8.14
C SER A 108 -2.62 2.67 -6.69
N CYS A 109 -1.63 2.35 -5.86
CA CYS A 109 -1.46 2.89 -4.52
C CYS A 109 -0.07 3.50 -4.41
N VAL A 110 0.00 4.72 -3.88
CA VAL A 110 1.24 5.45 -3.59
C VAL A 110 1.37 5.60 -2.09
N TYR A 111 2.57 5.39 -1.57
CA TYR A 111 2.89 5.45 -0.15
C TYR A 111 3.73 6.70 0.15
N GLY A 112 3.57 7.27 1.34
CA GLY A 112 4.25 8.50 1.75
C GLY A 112 5.74 8.31 2.06
N SER A 113 6.20 7.07 2.22
CA SER A 113 7.61 6.75 2.44
C SER A 113 8.44 6.86 1.17
N GLN A 114 9.76 6.99 1.35
CA GLN A 114 10.72 6.71 0.28
C GLN A 114 10.67 5.22 -0.11
N LYS A 115 11.20 4.91 -1.30
CA LYS A 115 11.37 3.52 -1.72
C LYS A 115 12.32 2.78 -0.79
N LEU A 116 11.98 1.54 -0.47
CA LEU A 116 12.79 0.68 0.37
C LEU A 116 14.12 0.37 -0.31
N SER A 117 15.21 0.52 0.44
CA SER A 117 16.53 0.06 0.00
C SER A 117 16.71 -1.44 0.22
N PRO A 118 17.53 -2.14 -0.57
CA PRO A 118 17.82 -3.55 -0.33
C PRO A 118 18.28 -3.82 1.11
N ASN A 119 17.71 -4.86 1.72
CA ASN A 119 17.93 -5.29 3.11
C ASN A 119 17.45 -4.32 4.21
N GLU A 120 16.74 -3.25 3.85
CA GLU A 120 16.10 -2.37 4.83
C GLU A 120 15.05 -3.13 5.66
N VAL A 121 14.92 -2.76 6.94
CA VAL A 121 13.94 -3.34 7.86
C VAL A 121 12.55 -2.83 7.51
N ILE A 122 11.66 -3.74 7.10
CA ILE A 122 10.27 -3.45 6.72
C ILE A 122 9.39 -3.30 7.96
N TRP A 123 9.64 -4.09 9.00
CA TRP A 123 9.00 -3.95 10.31
C TRP A 123 9.94 -4.45 11.40
N GLU A 124 9.82 -3.88 12.60
CA GLU A 124 10.58 -4.33 13.76
C GLU A 124 9.98 -5.63 14.33
N GLN A 125 10.84 -6.58 14.67
CA GLN A 125 10.44 -7.77 15.42
C GLN A 125 10.25 -7.36 16.89
N GLY A 126 9.14 -7.77 17.50
CA GLY A 126 8.80 -7.41 18.88
C GLY A 126 7.43 -7.93 19.27
N SER A 127 7.02 -7.66 20.51
CA SER A 127 5.69 -8.03 20.97
C SER A 127 4.64 -7.16 20.29
N THR A 128 3.47 -7.75 20.04
CA THR A 128 2.34 -6.97 19.54
C THR A 128 1.96 -5.90 20.57
N CYS A 129 1.56 -4.71 20.11
CA CYS A 129 1.24 -3.55 20.95
C CYS A 129 2.41 -2.90 21.72
N GLU A 130 3.65 -3.15 21.31
CA GLU A 130 4.80 -2.29 21.69
C GLU A 130 4.76 -0.98 20.89
N CYS A 131 3.90 -0.05 21.29
CA CYS A 131 3.64 1.20 20.59
C CYS A 131 4.36 2.38 21.27
N ASN A 132 5.68 2.47 21.08
CA ASN A 132 6.53 3.48 21.73
C ASN A 132 7.28 4.39 20.74
N SER A 133 7.03 4.25 19.44
CA SER A 133 7.67 5.07 18.40
C SER A 133 7.22 6.53 18.40
N TYR A 134 6.05 6.82 18.97
CA TYR A 134 5.47 8.17 19.08
C TYR A 134 4.90 8.42 20.48
N PRO A 135 4.90 9.67 20.96
CA PRO A 135 4.21 10.02 22.20
C PRO A 135 2.69 9.83 22.03
N ASP A 136 2.01 9.54 23.15
CA ASP A 136 0.55 9.41 23.20
C ASP A 136 0.01 8.33 22.23
N SER A 137 0.77 7.23 22.15
CA SER A 137 0.43 6.05 21.37
C SER A 137 -0.47 5.09 22.15
N PHE A 138 -1.38 4.44 21.45
CA PHE A 138 -2.20 3.34 21.95
C PHE A 138 -2.20 2.18 20.96
N CYS A 139 -2.73 1.03 21.38
CA CYS A 139 -2.91 -0.13 20.51
C CYS A 139 -4.39 -0.49 20.40
N CYS A 140 -4.86 -0.72 19.18
CA CYS A 140 -6.20 -1.24 18.88
C CYS A 140 -6.08 -2.29 17.78
N ASP A 141 -6.76 -3.44 17.93
CA ASP A 141 -6.75 -4.54 16.95
C ASP A 141 -5.33 -4.95 16.49
N SER A 142 -4.37 -4.99 17.42
CA SER A 142 -2.96 -5.31 17.17
C SER A 142 -2.19 -4.31 16.29
N LEU A 143 -2.73 -3.09 16.09
CA LEU A 143 -2.10 -1.99 15.38
C LEU A 143 -1.87 -0.79 16.30
N CYS A 144 -0.68 -0.19 16.18
CA CYS A 144 -0.35 1.04 16.90
C CYS A 144 -0.95 2.25 16.22
N ASP A 145 -1.45 3.19 17.02
CA ASP A 145 -1.93 4.49 16.56
C ASP A 145 -1.67 5.56 17.63
N THR A 146 -1.92 6.84 17.32
CA THR A 146 -1.80 7.94 18.29
C THR A 146 -3.13 8.66 18.45
N HIS A 147 -3.42 9.16 19.66
CA HIS A 147 -4.65 9.93 19.88
C HIS A 147 -4.71 11.18 19.00
N GLY A 148 -3.56 11.79 18.70
CA GLY A 148 -3.46 12.89 17.74
C GLY A 148 -3.85 12.51 16.30
N ALA A 149 -3.34 11.38 15.79
CA ALA A 149 -3.70 10.90 14.46
C ALA A 149 -5.18 10.48 14.39
N ALA A 150 -5.67 9.79 15.42
CA ALA A 150 -7.08 9.45 15.56
C ALA A 150 -7.98 10.68 15.60
N SER A 151 -7.58 11.75 16.30
CA SER A 151 -8.35 12.99 16.35
C SER A 151 -8.40 13.67 14.99
N LEU A 152 -7.26 13.76 14.29
CA LEU A 152 -7.16 14.39 12.97
C LEU A 152 -8.08 13.73 11.94
N ARG A 153 -8.11 12.39 11.88
CA ARG A 153 -8.94 11.67 10.89
C ARG A 153 -10.45 11.73 11.14
N HIS A 154 -10.88 12.10 12.35
CA HIS A 154 -12.30 12.27 12.69
C HIS A 154 -12.75 13.74 12.64
N GLN A 155 -11.88 14.66 12.22
CA GLN A 155 -12.29 16.04 11.96
C GLN A 155 -13.23 16.10 10.75
N CYS A 156 -14.26 16.93 10.83
CA CYS A 156 -15.17 17.16 9.72
C CYS A 156 -14.43 17.86 8.56
N CYS A 157 -14.75 17.45 7.32
CA CYS A 157 -14.27 18.09 6.10
C CYS A 157 -14.75 19.53 5.95
#